data_AF-A0AA43A3I3-F1
#
_entry.id   AF-A0AA43A3I3-F1
#
_cell.length_a   1.000
_cell.length_b   1.000
_cell.length_c   1.000
_cell.angle_alpha   90.00
_cell.angle_beta   90.00
_cell.angle_gamma   90.00
#
_symmetry.space_group_name_H-M   'P 1'
#
loop_
_entity.id
_entity.type
_entity.pdbx_description
1 polymer ?
#
loop_
_entity_poly.entity_id
_entity_poly.type
_entity_poly.pdbx_seq_one_letter_code
_entity_poly.pdbx_strand_id
1 'polypeptide(L)'
;RLHDPGLRDNFIETIFTLKRWREALQKGATRGVLVEFHTRHKLLLLSHSTEIYRQMGKLVADAKAMEEQTLFESYRALLSKGLRLKTTVAKHVNVLQHVLGYFKKQLSADEKQEVLSVIDSYRARQIPLIVPVTLLNHFVRKYDQVYLQQQVYLNPHPLELKLRNHV
;
A
#
# COMPACT_ATOMS: atom_id res chain seq x y z
N ARG A 1 -10.71 21.53 -7.97
CA ARG A 1 -10.60 20.07 -7.66
C ARG A 1 -9.33 19.72 -6.86
N LEU A 2 -8.16 20.32 -7.13
CA LEU A 2 -6.89 20.05 -6.41
C LEU A 2 -6.68 20.83 -5.09
N HIS A 3 -7.63 21.69 -4.71
CA HIS A 3 -7.56 22.47 -3.46
C HIS A 3 -8.07 21.70 -2.24
N ASP A 4 -8.74 20.56 -2.44
CA ASP A 4 -9.11 19.64 -1.36
C ASP A 4 -7.92 18.68 -1.09
N PRO A 5 -7.35 18.68 0.13
CA PRO A 5 -6.17 17.87 0.45
C PRO A 5 -6.38 16.38 0.17
N GLY A 6 -7.54 15.81 0.54
CA GLY A 6 -7.82 14.40 0.32
C GLY A 6 -7.95 14.02 -1.16
N LEU A 7 -8.53 14.90 -1.99
CA LEU A 7 -8.58 14.70 -3.45
C LEU A 7 -7.20 14.81 -4.08
N ARG A 8 -6.37 15.74 -3.60
CA ARG A 8 -4.99 15.91 -4.07
C ARG A 8 -4.14 14.68 -3.73
N ASP A 9 -4.28 14.15 -2.52
CA ASP A 9 -3.50 13.02 -2.04
C ASP A 9 -3.77 11.75 -2.87
N ASN A 10 -5.05 11.41 -3.04
CA ASN A 10 -5.45 10.28 -3.89
C ASN A 10 -5.06 10.48 -5.36
N PHE A 11 -5.12 11.71 -5.87
CA PHE A 11 -4.75 12.02 -7.25
C PHE A 11 -3.25 11.82 -7.50
N ILE A 12 -2.39 12.32 -6.60
CA ILE A 12 -0.94 12.17 -6.72
C ILE A 12 -0.55 10.68 -6.61
N GLU A 13 -1.10 9.96 -5.64
CA GLU A 13 -0.88 8.52 -5.48
C GLU A 13 -1.33 7.71 -6.72
N THR A 14 -2.46 8.09 -7.31
CA THR A 14 -2.94 7.49 -8.57
C THR A 14 -1.94 7.72 -9.71
N ILE A 15 -1.43 8.94 -9.88
CA ILE A 15 -0.46 9.26 -10.94
C ILE A 15 0.80 8.40 -10.78
N PHE A 16 1.37 8.36 -9.57
CA PHE A 16 2.60 7.61 -9.34
C PHE A 16 2.39 6.11 -9.47
N THR A 17 1.25 5.57 -9.05
CA THR A 17 0.92 4.15 -9.25
C THR A 17 0.77 3.81 -10.73
N LEU A 18 0.07 4.64 -11.51
CA LEU A 18 -0.07 4.45 -12.96
C LEU A 18 1.25 4.68 -13.72
N LYS A 19 2.15 5.52 -13.19
CA LYS A 19 3.53 5.64 -13.70
C LYS A 19 4.30 4.33 -13.49
N ARG A 20 4.35 3.82 -12.24
CA ARG A 20 4.99 2.53 -11.91
C ARG A 20 4.44 1.39 -12.74
N TRP A 21 3.13 1.37 -12.99
CA TRP A 21 2.48 0.37 -13.84
C TRP A 21 3.01 0.42 -15.28
N ARG A 22 3.04 1.60 -15.90
CA ARG A 22 3.58 1.77 -17.26
C ARG A 22 5.06 1.39 -17.34
N GLU A 23 5.86 1.78 -16.35
CA GLU A 23 7.28 1.43 -16.27
C GLU A 23 7.50 -0.08 -16.12
N ALA A 24 6.63 -0.76 -15.36
CA ALA A 24 6.68 -2.21 -15.24
C ALA A 24 6.43 -2.89 -16.60
N LEU A 25 5.39 -2.46 -17.33
CA LEU A 25 5.07 -3.02 -18.65
C LEU A 25 6.15 -2.75 -19.71
N GLN A 26 6.86 -1.62 -19.63
CA GLN A 26 7.98 -1.32 -20.53
C GLN A 26 9.15 -2.31 -20.39
N LYS A 27 9.29 -2.97 -19.23
CA LYS A 27 10.30 -4.02 -19.02
C LYS A 27 9.89 -5.38 -19.61
N GLY A 28 8.67 -5.49 -20.14
CA GLY A 28 8.08 -6.71 -20.68
C GLY A 28 6.82 -7.09 -19.91
N ALA A 29 5.71 -7.29 -20.63
CA ALA A 29 4.40 -7.61 -20.04
C ALA A 29 4.29 -9.08 -19.61
N THR A 30 5.23 -9.59 -18.81
CA THR A 30 5.21 -11.00 -18.39
C THR A 30 4.40 -11.19 -17.10
N ARG A 31 3.90 -12.41 -16.88
CA ARG A 31 3.25 -12.80 -15.60
C ARG A 31 4.15 -12.54 -14.38
N GLY A 32 5.47 -12.69 -14.52
CA GLY A 32 6.43 -12.39 -13.46
C GLY A 32 6.43 -10.89 -13.08
N VAL A 33 6.41 -10.01 -14.08
CA VAL A 33 6.29 -8.57 -13.88
C VAL A 33 4.97 -8.20 -13.21
N LEU A 34 3.86 -8.88 -13.55
CA LEU A 34 2.59 -8.68 -12.89
C LEU A 34 2.64 -9.07 -11.41
N VAL A 35 3.20 -10.24 -11.09
CA VAL A 35 3.36 -10.73 -9.72
C VAL A 35 4.24 -9.80 -8.89
N GLU A 36 5.36 -9.34 -9.45
CA GLU A 36 6.26 -8.38 -8.78
C GLU A 36 5.53 -7.05 -8.52
N PHE A 37 4.90 -6.48 -9.55
CA PHE A 37 4.14 -5.24 -9.42
C PHE A 37 3.05 -5.37 -8.35
N HIS A 38 2.25 -6.44 -8.41
CA HIS A 38 1.20 -6.67 -7.43
C HIS A 38 1.75 -6.79 -6.01
N THR A 39 2.80 -7.60 -5.83
CA THR A 39 3.45 -7.83 -4.53
C THR A 39 3.87 -6.53 -3.85
N ARG A 40 4.46 -5.60 -4.61
CA ARG A 40 4.93 -4.30 -4.10
C ARG A 40 3.82 -3.30 -3.77
N HIS A 41 2.62 -3.50 -4.31
CA HIS A 41 1.48 -2.59 -4.14
C HIS A 41 0.35 -3.16 -3.27
N LYS A 42 0.52 -4.36 -2.68
CA LYS A 42 -0.50 -5.03 -1.87
C LYS A 42 -1.05 -4.16 -0.74
N LEU A 43 -0.18 -3.54 0.06
CA LEU A 43 -0.61 -2.67 1.16
C LEU A 43 -1.31 -1.39 0.68
N LEU A 44 -0.88 -0.86 -0.46
CA LEU A 44 -1.52 0.31 -1.08
C LEU A 44 -2.95 -0.04 -1.54
N LEU A 45 -3.11 -1.17 -2.23
CA LEU A 45 -4.43 -1.66 -2.64
C LEU A 45 -5.34 -1.91 -1.43
N LEU A 46 -4.78 -2.45 -0.34
CA LEU A 46 -5.49 -2.64 0.92
C LEU A 46 -5.95 -1.31 1.54
N SER A 47 -5.15 -0.23 1.45
CA SER A 47 -5.59 1.09 1.93
C SER A 47 -6.74 1.70 1.12
N HIS A 48 -6.92 1.29 -0.14
CA HIS A 48 -8.07 1.73 -0.96
C HIS A 48 -9.30 0.85 -0.74
N SER A 49 -9.15 -0.47 -0.78
CA SER A 49 -10.27 -1.41 -0.58
C SER A 49 -9.80 -2.84 -0.34
N THR A 50 -10.26 -3.43 0.75
CA THR A 50 -10.09 -4.86 1.05
C THR A 50 -10.71 -5.75 -0.03
N GLU A 51 -11.82 -5.34 -0.63
CA GLU A 51 -12.47 -6.10 -1.71
C GLU A 51 -11.60 -6.14 -2.97
N ILE A 52 -11.11 -4.99 -3.43
CA ILE A 52 -10.22 -4.89 -4.60
C ILE A 52 -8.90 -5.64 -4.32
N TYR A 53 -8.35 -5.48 -3.13
CA TYR A 53 -7.16 -6.22 -2.69
C TYR A 53 -7.35 -7.75 -2.85
N ARG A 54 -8.49 -8.29 -2.40
CA ARG A 54 -8.80 -9.73 -2.52
C ARG A 54 -9.03 -10.15 -3.98
N GLN A 55 -9.78 -9.36 -4.75
CA GLN A 55 -10.04 -9.64 -6.17
C GLN A 55 -8.75 -9.69 -6.98
N MET A 56 -7.87 -8.70 -6.81
CA MET A 56 -6.58 -8.64 -7.49
C MET A 56 -5.64 -9.76 -7.04
N GLY A 57 -5.64 -10.10 -5.75
CA GLY A 57 -4.86 -11.22 -5.24
C GLY A 57 -5.29 -12.56 -5.87
N LYS A 58 -6.60 -12.79 -6.00
CA LYS A 58 -7.14 -13.97 -6.70
C LYS A 58 -6.75 -13.97 -8.18
N LEU A 59 -6.89 -12.85 -8.87
CA LEU A 59 -6.52 -12.71 -10.28
C LEU A 59 -5.04 -13.07 -10.52
N VAL A 60 -4.14 -12.62 -9.64
CA VAL A 60 -2.71 -12.92 -9.74
C VAL A 60 -2.41 -14.39 -9.41
N ALA A 61 -3.15 -15.00 -8.48
CA ALA A 61 -3.01 -16.43 -8.18
C ALA A 61 -3.46 -17.31 -9.36
N ASP A 62 -4.53 -16.90 -10.05
CA ASP A 62 -5.13 -17.63 -11.18
C ASP A 62 -4.42 -17.30 -12.53
N ALA A 63 -3.41 -16.42 -12.53
CA ALA A 63 -2.74 -15.89 -13.72
C ALA A 63 -2.15 -16.95 -14.68
N LYS A 64 -1.78 -18.13 -14.17
CA LYS A 64 -1.23 -19.22 -15.00
C LYS A 64 -2.27 -19.81 -15.95
N ALA A 65 -3.55 -19.77 -15.58
CA ALA A 65 -4.64 -20.34 -16.37
C ALA A 65 -5.26 -19.34 -17.36
N MET A 66 -4.80 -18.09 -17.37
CA MET A 66 -5.37 -17.02 -18.20
C MET A 66 -4.48 -16.71 -19.38
N GLU A 67 -5.11 -16.34 -20.50
CA GLU A 67 -4.46 -15.69 -21.63
C GLU A 67 -3.88 -14.33 -21.17
N GLU A 68 -2.72 -13.94 -21.73
CA GLU A 68 -1.91 -12.84 -21.21
C GLU A 68 -2.60 -11.48 -21.38
N GLN A 69 -3.11 -11.19 -22.57
CA GLN A 69 -3.83 -9.94 -22.83
C GLN A 69 -5.04 -9.79 -21.88
N THR A 70 -5.84 -10.84 -21.74
CA THR A 70 -7.02 -10.88 -20.86
C THR A 70 -6.63 -10.65 -19.39
N LEU A 71 -5.52 -11.25 -18.93
CA LEU A 71 -4.99 -11.07 -17.59
C LEU A 71 -4.61 -9.61 -17.31
N PHE A 72 -3.85 -8.99 -18.23
CA PHE A 72 -3.39 -7.60 -18.05
C PHE A 72 -4.54 -6.59 -18.15
N GLU A 73 -5.50 -6.80 -19.04
CA GLU A 73 -6.70 -5.97 -19.15
C GLU A 73 -7.55 -6.05 -17.86
N SER A 74 -7.80 -7.26 -17.37
CA SER A 74 -8.53 -7.51 -16.12
C SER A 74 -7.84 -6.86 -14.92
N TYR A 75 -6.51 -7.01 -14.85
CA TYR A 75 -5.72 -6.43 -13.76
C TYR A 75 -5.75 -4.90 -13.80
N ARG A 76 -5.56 -4.30 -14.98
CA ARG A 76 -5.61 -2.85 -15.17
C ARG A 76 -6.99 -2.28 -14.82
N ALA A 77 -8.06 -2.98 -15.16
CA ALA A 77 -9.42 -2.57 -14.81
C ALA A 77 -9.62 -2.53 -13.29
N LEU A 78 -9.20 -3.58 -12.58
CA LEU A 78 -9.27 -3.63 -11.11
C LEU A 78 -8.36 -2.59 -10.45
N LEU A 79 -7.14 -2.41 -10.93
CA LEU A 79 -6.21 -1.39 -10.44
C LEU A 79 -6.84 0.01 -10.56
N SER A 80 -7.40 0.33 -11.72
CA SER A 80 -8.05 1.61 -11.98
C SER A 80 -9.29 1.81 -11.09
N LYS A 81 -10.07 0.75 -10.86
CA LYS A 81 -11.22 0.77 -9.94
C LYS A 81 -10.76 1.04 -8.51
N GLY A 82 -9.70 0.37 -8.05
CA GLY A 82 -9.12 0.56 -6.72
C GLY A 82 -8.64 1.99 -6.47
N LEU A 83 -7.84 2.55 -7.38
CA LEU A 83 -7.24 3.88 -7.23
C LEU A 83 -8.27 5.03 -7.24
N ARG A 84 -9.49 4.79 -7.73
CA ARG A 84 -10.60 5.77 -7.65
C ARG A 84 -11.23 5.83 -6.26
N LEU A 85 -11.05 4.80 -5.44
CA LEU A 85 -11.63 4.73 -4.10
C LEU A 85 -10.76 5.50 -3.12
N LYS A 86 -11.34 6.49 -2.42
CA LYS A 86 -10.62 7.23 -1.39
C LYS A 86 -10.19 6.31 -0.24
N THR A 87 -8.98 6.52 0.25
CA THR A 87 -8.54 5.96 1.54
C THR A 87 -9.26 6.68 2.68
N THR A 88 -9.25 6.06 3.86
CA THR A 88 -9.79 6.67 5.09
C THR A 88 -8.87 6.32 6.25
N VAL A 89 -8.98 7.06 7.35
CA VAL A 89 -8.25 6.76 8.60
C VAL A 89 -8.45 5.30 9.02
N ALA A 90 -9.68 4.78 8.97
CA ALA A 90 -9.98 3.39 9.31
C ALA A 90 -9.26 2.39 8.39
N LYS A 91 -9.19 2.66 7.08
CA LYS A 91 -8.46 1.81 6.12
C LYS A 91 -6.96 1.85 6.36
N HIS A 92 -6.39 3.02 6.65
CA HIS A 92 -4.98 3.14 6.99
C HIS A 92 -4.64 2.43 8.30
N VAL A 93 -5.47 2.57 9.35
CA VAL A 93 -5.34 1.81 10.61
C VAL A 93 -5.32 0.31 10.33
N ASN A 94 -6.22 -0.19 9.48
CA ASN A 94 -6.23 -1.60 9.08
C ASN A 94 -4.91 -2.02 8.40
N VAL A 95 -4.36 -1.19 7.51
CA VAL A 95 -3.04 -1.46 6.91
C VAL A 95 -1.92 -1.45 7.96
N LEU A 96 -1.90 -0.47 8.86
CA LEU A 96 -0.87 -0.37 9.91
C LEU A 96 -0.90 -1.58 10.84
N GLN A 97 -2.09 -2.04 11.24
CA GLN A 97 -2.26 -3.26 12.02
C GLN A 97 -1.84 -4.52 11.25
N HIS A 98 -2.15 -4.57 9.94
CA HIS A 98 -1.68 -5.66 9.09
C HIS A 98 -0.15 -5.71 9.04
N VAL A 99 0.52 -4.55 8.92
CA VAL A 99 1.98 -4.45 8.96
C VAL A 99 2.53 -4.88 10.32
N LEU A 100 1.92 -4.42 11.43
CA LEU A 100 2.29 -4.83 12.79
C LEU A 100 2.26 -6.36 12.96
N GLY A 101 1.32 -7.05 12.29
CA GLY A 101 1.20 -8.51 12.31
C GLY A 101 2.46 -9.26 11.84
N TYR A 102 3.28 -8.68 10.96
CA TYR A 102 4.54 -9.30 10.50
C TYR A 102 5.58 -9.41 11.62
N PHE A 103 5.48 -8.57 12.65
CA PHE A 103 6.43 -8.53 13.76
C PHE A 103 5.94 -9.27 15.00
N LYS A 104 4.88 -10.09 14.89
CA LYS A 104 4.26 -10.80 16.03
C LYS A 104 5.25 -11.60 16.89
N LYS A 105 6.32 -12.13 16.29
CA LYS A 105 7.37 -12.92 16.96
C LYS A 105 8.64 -12.13 17.25
N GLN A 106 8.71 -10.86 16.88
CA GLN A 106 9.92 -10.05 16.90
C GLN A 106 9.84 -8.89 17.90
N LEU A 107 8.68 -8.23 18.00
CA LEU A 107 8.53 -7.14 18.96
C LEU A 107 8.44 -7.66 20.39
N SER A 108 9.11 -6.95 21.30
CA SER A 108 8.82 -7.06 22.73
C SER A 108 7.38 -6.59 23.03
N ALA A 109 6.89 -6.91 24.23
CA ALA A 109 5.57 -6.43 24.66
C ALA A 109 5.50 -4.89 24.68
N ASP A 110 6.60 -4.25 25.10
CA ASP A 110 6.72 -2.80 25.18
C ASP A 110 6.75 -2.15 23.78
N GLU A 111 7.60 -2.64 22.88
CA GLU A 111 7.66 -2.16 21.48
C GLU A 111 6.30 -2.32 20.78
N LYS A 112 5.61 -3.44 21.01
CA LYS A 112 4.27 -3.65 20.47
C LYS A 112 3.27 -2.64 21.02
N GLN A 113 3.34 -2.34 22.32
CA GLN A 113 2.45 -1.38 22.97
C GLN A 113 2.71 0.05 22.45
N GLU A 114 3.96 0.42 22.23
CA GLU A 114 4.34 1.69 21.59
C GLU A 114 3.69 1.83 20.21
N VAL A 115 3.86 0.82 19.34
CA VAL A 115 3.26 0.84 18.00
C VAL A 115 1.73 0.96 18.07
N LEU A 116 1.08 0.22 18.96
CA LEU A 116 -0.38 0.28 19.13
C LEU A 116 -0.83 1.68 19.58
N SER A 117 -0.13 2.29 20.54
CA SER A 117 -0.41 3.64 21.01
C SER A 117 -0.30 4.67 19.87
N VAL A 118 0.75 4.59 19.05
CA VAL A 118 0.93 5.49 17.90
C VAL A 118 -0.18 5.27 16.84
N ILE A 119 -0.59 4.02 16.59
CA ILE A 119 -1.72 3.74 15.69
C ILE A 119 -3.02 4.33 16.25
N ASP A 120 -3.25 4.27 17.56
CA ASP A 120 -4.45 4.82 18.20
C ASP A 120 -4.45 6.36 18.17
N SER A 121 -3.32 7.02 18.38
CA SER A 121 -3.19 8.48 18.20
C SER A 121 -3.47 8.89 16.75
N TYR A 122 -3.01 8.11 15.76
CA TYR A 122 -3.36 8.35 14.35
C TYR A 122 -4.86 8.13 14.09
N ARG A 123 -5.44 7.06 14.66
CA ARG A 123 -6.89 6.80 14.55
C ARG A 123 -7.71 7.97 15.11
N ALA A 124 -7.26 8.55 16.21
CA ALA A 124 -7.86 9.72 16.85
C ALA A 124 -7.57 11.05 16.13
N ARG A 125 -6.83 11.03 15.01
CA ARG A 125 -6.38 12.21 14.26
C ARG A 125 -5.60 13.22 15.11
N GLN A 126 -4.80 12.71 16.05
CA GLN A 126 -3.91 13.54 16.87
C GLN A 126 -2.54 13.71 16.22
N ILE A 127 -2.15 12.75 15.38
CA ILE A 127 -0.88 12.72 14.67
C ILE A 127 -1.10 12.35 13.20
N PRO A 128 -0.19 12.78 12.30
CA PRO A 128 -0.32 12.48 10.88
C PRO A 128 0.10 11.03 10.57
N LEU A 129 -0.36 10.49 9.43
CA LEU A 129 -0.10 9.11 8.99
C LEU A 129 1.41 8.78 8.90
N ILE A 130 2.25 9.78 8.59
CA ILE A 130 3.69 9.58 8.49
C ILE A 130 4.33 9.07 9.78
N VAL A 131 3.78 9.40 10.96
CA VAL A 131 4.36 9.02 12.25
C VAL A 131 4.33 7.49 12.46
N PRO A 132 3.16 6.82 12.42
CA PRO A 132 3.13 5.35 12.51
C PRO A 132 3.89 4.68 11.36
N VAL A 133 3.89 5.25 10.14
CA VAL A 133 4.66 4.70 9.00
C VAL A 133 6.16 4.74 9.29
N THR A 134 6.66 5.83 9.88
CA THR A 134 8.08 6.00 10.22
C THR A 134 8.51 5.02 11.31
N LEU A 135 7.70 4.85 12.36
CA LEU A 135 7.96 3.88 13.41
C LEU A 135 7.96 2.44 12.87
N LEU A 136 6.98 2.08 12.04
CA LEU A 136 6.97 0.75 11.41
C LEU A 136 8.18 0.56 10.49
N ASN A 137 8.59 1.57 9.73
CA ASN A 137 9.80 1.50 8.89
C ASN A 137 11.09 1.35 9.70
N HIS A 138 11.14 1.85 10.93
CA HIS A 138 12.24 1.53 11.85
C HIS A 138 12.30 0.02 12.11
N PHE A 139 11.17 -0.60 12.48
CA PHE A 139 11.13 -2.05 12.73
C PHE A 139 11.34 -2.90 11.49
N VAL A 140 10.84 -2.46 10.32
CA VAL A 140 11.12 -3.13 9.03
C VAL A 140 12.63 -3.25 8.79
N ARG A 141 13.40 -2.21 9.09
CA ARG A 141 14.86 -2.21 8.95
C ARG A 141 15.54 -3.03 10.05
N LYS A 142 15.14 -2.83 11.31
CA LYS A 142 15.71 -3.51 12.49
C LYS A 142 15.63 -5.03 12.36
N TYR A 143 14.52 -5.55 11.84
CA TYR A 143 14.25 -6.98 11.75
C TYR A 143 14.35 -7.55 10.33
N ASP A 144 14.94 -6.79 9.40
CA ASP A 144 15.14 -7.16 8.00
C ASP A 144 13.91 -7.79 7.33
N GLN A 145 12.76 -7.12 7.46
CA GLN A 145 11.50 -7.60 6.88
C GLN A 145 11.46 -7.35 5.36
N VAL A 146 12.15 -8.19 4.59
CA VAL A 146 12.35 -8.05 3.13
C VAL A 146 11.05 -7.81 2.37
N TYR A 147 9.97 -8.52 2.72
CA TYR A 147 8.66 -8.33 2.08
C TYR A 147 8.11 -6.92 2.29
N LEU A 148 8.25 -6.38 3.51
CA LEU A 148 7.75 -5.05 3.86
C LEU A 148 8.62 -3.93 3.28
N GLN A 149 9.93 -4.13 3.17
CA GLN A 149 10.86 -3.18 2.55
C GLN A 149 10.44 -2.83 1.11
N GLN A 150 9.85 -3.79 0.40
CA GLN A 150 9.44 -3.61 -0.99
C GLN A 150 8.07 -2.91 -1.16
N GLN A 151 7.32 -2.70 -0.06
CA GLN A 151 5.96 -2.16 -0.12
C GLN A 151 5.98 -0.66 -0.39
N VAL A 152 5.37 -0.26 -1.51
CA VAL A 152 5.21 1.16 -1.90
C VAL A 152 4.41 1.94 -0.86
N TYR A 153 3.48 1.29 -0.17
CA TYR A 153 2.76 1.91 0.94
C TYR A 153 3.71 2.41 2.04
N LEU A 154 4.77 1.68 2.36
CA LEU A 154 5.73 2.07 3.40
C LEU A 154 6.84 2.97 2.85
N ASN A 155 7.16 2.83 1.57
CA ASN A 155 8.21 3.56 0.87
C ASN A 155 7.66 4.27 -0.37
N PRO A 156 6.77 5.27 -0.21
CA PRO A 156 6.20 5.99 -1.34
C PRO A 156 7.24 6.98 -1.93
N HIS A 157 6.96 7.52 -3.12
CA HIS A 157 7.77 8.58 -3.72
C HIS A 157 7.82 9.81 -2.79
N PRO A 158 8.91 10.60 -2.76
CA PRO A 158 9.02 11.76 -1.86
C PRO A 158 7.85 12.76 -1.92
N LEU A 159 7.24 12.93 -3.11
CA LEU A 159 6.04 13.76 -3.25
C LEU A 159 4.79 13.15 -2.62
N GLU A 160 4.61 11.83 -2.71
CA GLU A 160 3.55 11.10 -2.01
C GLU A 160 3.78 11.11 -0.49
N LEU A 161 5.05 11.10 -0.05
CA LEU A 161 5.40 11.16 1.37
C LEU A 161 4.96 12.48 2.02
N LYS A 162 5.16 13.61 1.35
CA LYS A 162 4.76 14.94 1.84
C LYS A 162 3.26 15.05 2.14
N LEU A 163 2.44 14.26 1.44
CA LEU A 163 0.97 14.25 1.60
C LEU A 163 0.56 13.61 2.92
N ARG A 164 1.41 12.77 3.52
CA ARG A 164 1.12 12.04 4.75
C ARG A 164 1.43 12.83 6.02
N ASN A 165 1.83 14.09 5.88
CA ASN A 165 2.22 14.97 6.99
C ASN A 165 1.05 15.78 7.56
N HIS A 166 -0.16 15.63 7.00
CA HIS A 166 -1.35 16.34 7.44
C HIS A 166 -2.11 15.57 8.53
N VAL A 167 -2.73 16.32 9.45
CA VAL A 167 -3.59 15.83 10.55
C VAL A 167 -5.06 16.06 10.18
#